data_AF-A0A8I2G0J8-F1
#
_entry.id   AF-A0A8I2G0J8-F1
#
_cell.length_a   1.000
_cell.length_b   1.000
_cell.length_c   1.000
_cell.angle_alpha   90.00
_cell.angle_beta   90.00
_cell.angle_gamma   90.00
#
_symmetry.space_group_name_H-M   'P 1'
#
loop_
_entity.id
_entity.type
_entity.pdbx_description
1 polymer ?
#
loop_
_entity_poly.entity_id
_entity_poly.type
_entity_poly.pdbx_seq_one_letter_code
_entity_poly.pdbx_strand_id
1 'polypeptide(L)'
;ANETYARLKQAADNTPYNAEFIDDLKNYDYKNLQETAGLDEGIFAEVKMYLANGDIRGVYAKILADTEKILSLFTPVKAAVDAGKFPTLADVWNLNQAFSRTLMFGQYAARVFHEIKE
;
A
#
# COMPACT_ATOMS: atom_id res chain seq x y z
N ALA A 1 -17.92 8.54 -10.77
CA ALA A 1 -16.66 8.02 -10.16
C ALA A 1 -16.25 8.81 -8.92
N ASN A 2 -16.17 10.14 -8.97
CA ASN A 2 -15.75 10.98 -7.83
C ASN A 2 -16.67 10.94 -6.60
N GLU A 3 -18.00 10.86 -6.75
CA GLU A 3 -18.93 10.85 -5.61
C GLU A 3 -18.91 9.56 -4.79
N THR A 4 -18.82 8.40 -5.46
CA THR A 4 -18.69 7.10 -4.80
C THR A 4 -17.40 7.04 -3.99
N TYR A 5 -16.30 7.54 -4.57
CA TYR A 5 -15.00 7.60 -3.90
C TYR A 5 -15.02 8.54 -2.69
N ALA A 6 -15.61 9.73 -2.83
CA ALA A 6 -15.77 10.68 -1.73
C ALA A 6 -16.58 10.10 -0.57
N ARG A 7 -17.69 9.38 -0.86
CA ARG A 7 -18.49 8.69 0.16
C ARG A 7 -17.73 7.57 0.87
N LEU A 8 -16.95 6.77 0.13
CA LEU A 8 -16.15 5.70 0.72
C LEU A 8 -15.05 6.27 1.64
N LYS A 9 -14.39 7.35 1.21
CA LYS A 9 -13.41 8.06 2.02
C LYS A 9 -14.02 8.60 3.31
N GLN A 10 -15.17 9.28 3.21
CA GLN A 10 -15.86 9.85 4.36
C GLN A 10 -16.40 8.77 5.34
N ALA A 11 -16.84 7.63 4.83
CA ALA A 11 -17.23 6.49 5.66
C ALA A 11 -16.03 5.87 6.40
N ALA A 12 -14.88 5.73 5.73
CA ALA A 12 -13.64 5.25 6.34
C ALA A 12 -13.08 6.23 7.39
N ASP A 13 -13.24 7.53 7.16
CA ASP A 13 -12.80 8.59 8.09
C ASP A 13 -13.67 8.66 9.36
N ASN A 14 -14.93 8.22 9.28
CA ASN A 14 -15.88 8.29 10.39
C ASN A 14 -16.11 6.97 11.12
N THR A 15 -15.70 5.84 10.53
CA THR A 15 -15.82 4.53 11.19
C THR A 15 -14.70 4.41 12.22
N PRO A 16 -15.01 4.34 13.53
CA PRO A 16 -14.00 4.02 14.54
C PRO A 16 -13.58 2.57 14.31
N TYR A 17 -12.28 2.33 14.18
CA TYR A 17 -11.77 0.97 14.18
C TYR A 17 -12.04 0.33 15.54
N ASN A 18 -12.35 -0.97 15.56
CA ASN A 18 -12.55 -1.72 16.80
C ASN A 18 -11.28 -1.58 17.67
N ALA A 19 -11.43 -1.10 18.90
CA ALA A 19 -10.31 -0.88 19.82
C ALA A 19 -9.54 -2.17 20.12
N GLU A 20 -10.23 -3.31 20.17
CA GLU A 20 -9.63 -4.64 20.33
C GLU A 20 -8.72 -4.97 19.15
N PHE A 21 -9.22 -4.81 17.92
CA PHE A 21 -8.44 -5.01 16.70
C PHE A 21 -7.21 -4.09 16.61
N ILE A 22 -7.34 -2.84 17.09
CA ILE A 22 -6.21 -1.90 17.15
C ILE A 22 -5.16 -2.37 18.18
N ASP A 23 -5.59 -2.97 19.29
CA ASP A 23 -4.68 -3.53 20.28
C ASP A 23 -3.98 -4.79 19.75
N ASP A 24 -4.71 -5.66 19.06
CA ASP A 24 -4.15 -6.84 18.37
C ASP A 24 -3.06 -6.42 17.38
N LEU A 25 -3.30 -5.38 16.58
CA LEU A 25 -2.32 -4.84 15.65
C LEU A 25 -1.05 -4.34 16.36
N LYS A 26 -1.17 -3.73 17.53
CA LYS A 26 -0.02 -3.22 18.29
C LYS A 26 0.80 -4.34 18.92
N ASN A 27 0.14 -5.41 19.34
CA ASN A 27 0.74 -6.55 20.04
C ASN A 27 1.16 -7.69 19.10
N TYR A 28 0.81 -7.61 17.82
CA TYR A 28 1.13 -8.62 16.81
C TYR A 28 2.64 -8.86 16.66
N ASP A 29 3.05 -10.12 16.46
CA ASP A 29 4.46 -10.51 16.29
C ASP A 29 4.93 -10.31 14.83
N TYR A 30 5.19 -9.05 14.50
CA TYR A 30 5.72 -8.65 13.20
C TYR A 30 7.04 -9.35 12.86
N LYS A 31 7.89 -9.61 13.85
CA LYS A 31 9.21 -10.19 13.59
C LYS A 31 9.06 -11.62 13.12
N ASN A 32 8.28 -12.42 13.82
CA ASN A 32 8.02 -13.80 13.44
C ASN A 32 7.36 -13.88 12.06
N LEU A 33 6.40 -13.01 11.74
CA LEU A 33 5.80 -12.99 10.40
C LEU A 33 6.85 -12.69 9.32
N GLN A 34 7.67 -11.66 9.51
CA GLN A 34 8.68 -11.29 8.53
C GLN A 34 9.63 -12.45 8.24
N GLU A 35 10.15 -13.10 9.28
CA GLU A 35 11.13 -14.19 9.18
C GLU A 35 10.52 -15.44 8.55
N THR A 36 9.32 -15.85 9.00
CA THR A 36 8.68 -17.09 8.54
C THR A 36 8.11 -16.99 7.12
N ALA A 37 7.62 -15.81 6.73
CA ALA A 37 7.07 -15.59 5.40
C ALA A 37 8.11 -15.06 4.39
N GLY A 38 9.36 -14.81 4.82
CA GLY A 38 10.44 -14.33 3.97
C GLY A 38 10.13 -12.97 3.32
N LEU A 39 9.51 -12.06 4.07
CA LEU A 39 9.07 -10.76 3.57
C LEU A 39 10.27 -9.81 3.39
N ASP A 40 10.22 -8.97 2.36
CA ASP A 40 11.24 -7.94 2.15
C ASP A 40 11.30 -7.00 3.36
N GLU A 41 12.46 -6.91 4.01
CA GLU A 41 12.64 -6.18 5.26
C GLU A 41 12.32 -4.69 5.11
N GLY A 42 12.74 -4.07 4.00
CA GLY A 42 12.53 -2.64 3.78
C GLY A 42 11.06 -2.29 3.63
N ILE A 43 10.32 -3.06 2.83
CA ILE A 43 8.89 -2.85 2.61
C ILE A 43 8.09 -3.24 3.85
N PHE A 44 8.46 -4.32 4.53
CA PHE A 44 7.76 -4.78 5.71
C PHE A 44 7.98 -3.85 6.92
N ALA A 45 9.15 -3.22 7.03
CA ALA A 45 9.41 -2.18 8.02
C ALA A 45 8.46 -0.97 7.84
N GLU A 46 8.16 -0.57 6.60
CA GLU A 46 7.15 0.47 6.34
C GLU A 46 5.76 0.03 6.80
N VAL A 47 5.36 -1.23 6.53
CA VAL A 47 4.05 -1.75 6.98
C VAL A 47 3.97 -1.74 8.50
N LYS A 48 5.00 -2.25 9.18
CA LYS A 48 5.10 -2.27 10.64
C LYS A 48 5.01 -0.86 11.23
N MET A 49 5.63 0.14 10.60
CA MET A 49 5.58 1.53 11.07
C MET A 49 4.13 2.05 11.18
N TYR A 50 3.23 1.64 10.30
CA TYR A 50 1.82 2.01 10.40
C TYR A 50 1.05 1.10 11.37
N LEU A 51 1.11 -0.21 11.12
CA LEU A 51 0.23 -1.16 11.81
C LEU A 51 0.58 -1.33 13.29
N ALA A 52 1.86 -1.33 13.66
CA ALA A 52 2.27 -1.43 15.07
C ALA A 52 1.87 -0.19 15.90
N ASN A 53 1.48 0.91 15.25
CA ASN A 53 0.92 2.10 15.89
C ASN A 53 -0.61 2.12 15.86
N GLY A 54 -1.26 1.13 15.25
CA GLY A 54 -2.69 1.13 14.98
C GLY A 54 -3.11 2.09 13.86
N ASP A 55 -2.17 2.59 13.05
CA ASP A 55 -2.42 3.59 12.04
C ASP A 55 -2.88 2.97 10.70
N ILE A 56 -4.10 2.43 10.72
CA ILE A 56 -4.73 1.84 9.52
C ILE A 56 -4.97 2.91 8.45
N ARG A 57 -5.26 4.15 8.86
CA ARG A 57 -5.48 5.27 7.92
C ARG A 57 -4.20 5.63 7.18
N GLY A 58 -3.06 5.61 7.86
CA GLY A 58 -1.75 5.80 7.27
C GLY A 58 -1.42 4.77 6.19
N VAL A 59 -1.80 3.51 6.38
CA VAL A 59 -1.68 2.47 5.33
C VAL A 59 -2.48 2.86 4.08
N TYR A 60 -3.75 3.22 4.23
CA TYR A 60 -4.57 3.63 3.09
C TYR A 60 -4.08 4.92 2.43
N ALA A 61 -3.65 5.90 3.23
CA ALA A 61 -3.10 7.16 2.73
C ALA A 61 -1.81 6.91 1.92
N LYS A 62 -0.95 6.00 2.38
CA LYS A 62 0.25 5.59 1.66
C LYS A 62 -0.09 4.89 0.33
N ILE A 63 -1.02 3.94 0.32
CA ILE A 63 -1.45 3.26 -0.91
C ILE A 63 -1.99 4.27 -1.92
N LEU A 64 -2.75 5.27 -1.45
CA LEU A 64 -3.26 6.34 -2.30
C LEU A 64 -2.13 7.17 -2.91
N ALA A 65 -1.21 7.66 -2.08
CA ALA A 65 -0.07 8.46 -2.54
C ALA A 65 0.82 7.68 -3.53
N ASP A 66 1.05 6.39 -3.25
CA ASP A 66 1.79 5.50 -4.13
C ASP A 66 1.06 5.29 -5.47
N THR A 67 -0.27 5.18 -5.45
CA THR A 67 -1.10 5.08 -6.68
C THR A 67 -1.03 6.36 -7.51
N GLU A 68 -1.08 7.53 -6.89
CA GLU A 68 -0.91 8.82 -7.57
C GLU A 68 0.48 8.94 -8.20
N LYS A 69 1.53 8.48 -7.50
CA LYS A 69 2.89 8.41 -8.05
C LYS A 69 2.98 7.46 -9.24
N ILE A 70 2.34 6.30 -9.17
CA ILE A 70 2.29 5.35 -10.28
C ILE A 70 1.62 5.98 -11.51
N LEU A 71 0.49 6.69 -11.32
CA LEU A 71 -0.21 7.37 -12.41
C LEU A 71 0.67 8.48 -13.05
N SER A 72 1.43 9.21 -12.24
CA SER A 72 2.34 10.22 -12.77
C SER A 72 3.50 9.61 -13.57
N LEU A 73 4.04 8.47 -13.15
CA LEU A 73 5.04 7.69 -13.90
C LEU A 73 4.46 7.03 -15.17
N PHE A 74 3.19 6.67 -15.16
CA PHE A 74 2.51 6.10 -16.32
C PHE A 74 2.29 7.13 -17.44
N THR A 75 2.09 8.39 -17.09
CA THR A 75 1.82 9.49 -18.03
C THR A 75 2.86 9.63 -19.14
N PRO A 76 4.19 9.73 -18.86
CA PRO A 76 5.21 9.81 -19.90
C PRO A 76 5.31 8.53 -20.74
N VAL A 77 5.15 7.35 -20.13
CA VAL A 77 5.13 6.07 -20.84
C VAL A 77 3.99 6.04 -21.86
N LYS A 78 2.80 6.43 -21.42
CA LYS A 78 1.62 6.53 -22.29
C LYS A 78 1.84 7.54 -23.42
N ALA A 79 2.36 8.73 -23.12
CA ALA A 79 2.61 9.76 -24.12
C ALA A 79 3.61 9.30 -25.20
N ALA A 80 4.64 8.53 -24.83
CA ALA A 80 5.57 7.95 -25.79
C ALA A 80 4.87 6.93 -26.71
N VAL A 81 4.09 6.02 -26.14
CA VAL A 81 3.34 5.00 -26.89
C VAL A 81 2.31 5.63 -27.83
N ASP A 82 1.55 6.62 -27.35
CA ASP A 82 0.55 7.34 -28.15
C ASP A 82 1.20 8.10 -29.33
N ALA A 83 2.45 8.54 -29.17
CA ALA A 83 3.24 9.15 -30.23
C ALA A 83 3.93 8.14 -31.17
N GLY A 84 3.67 6.83 -31.03
CA GLY A 84 4.31 5.77 -31.80
C GLY A 84 5.79 5.58 -31.49
N LYS A 85 6.25 6.04 -30.31
CA LYS A 85 7.63 5.93 -29.83
C LYS A 85 7.74 4.88 -28.74
N PHE A 86 8.92 4.29 -28.62
CA PHE A 86 9.22 3.46 -27.46
C PHE A 86 9.50 4.36 -26.24
N PRO A 87 8.84 4.10 -25.09
CA PRO A 87 9.22 4.75 -23.84
C PRO A 87 10.66 4.36 -23.48
N THR A 88 11.34 5.20 -22.69
CA THR A 88 12.70 4.86 -22.28
C THR A 88 12.68 3.65 -21.34
N LEU A 89 13.77 2.88 -21.34
CA LEU A 89 13.92 1.76 -20.40
C LEU A 89 13.80 2.24 -18.95
N ALA A 90 14.30 3.44 -18.64
CA ALA A 90 14.20 4.04 -17.32
C ALA A 90 12.75 4.31 -16.92
N ASP A 91 11.91 4.84 -17.82
CA ASP A 91 10.50 5.12 -17.53
C ASP A 91 9.74 3.84 -17.20
N VAL A 92 9.92 2.79 -18.02
CA VAL A 92 9.28 1.49 -17.82
C VAL A 92 9.78 0.83 -16.53
N TRP A 93 11.08 0.88 -16.27
CA TRP A 93 11.68 0.29 -15.07
C TRP A 93 11.22 1.00 -13.79
N ASN A 94 11.16 2.32 -13.78
CA ASN A 94 10.67 3.10 -12.64
C ASN A 94 9.19 2.84 -12.37
N LEU A 95 8.38 2.76 -13.43
CA LEU A 95 6.95 2.42 -13.31
C LEU A 95 6.78 1.02 -12.71
N ASN A 96 7.52 0.02 -13.21
CA ASN A 96 7.46 -1.34 -12.70
C ASN A 96 7.88 -1.42 -11.23
N GLN A 97 8.99 -0.79 -10.85
CA GLN A 97 9.44 -0.76 -9.46
C GLN A 97 8.40 -0.13 -8.52
N ALA A 98 7.80 1.00 -8.92
CA ALA A 98 6.75 1.65 -8.14
C ALA A 98 5.56 0.71 -7.93
N PHE A 99 5.05 0.09 -9.01
CA PHE A 99 3.98 -0.89 -8.93
C PHE A 99 4.31 -2.07 -8.03
N SER A 100 5.47 -2.71 -8.22
CA SER A 100 5.89 -3.87 -7.43
C SER A 100 6.00 -3.54 -5.95
N ARG A 101 6.60 -2.39 -5.59
CA ARG A 101 6.73 -1.97 -4.19
C ARG A 101 5.37 -1.74 -3.55
N THR A 102 4.46 -1.03 -4.23
CA THR A 102 3.12 -0.74 -3.71
C THR A 102 2.27 -1.99 -3.57
N LEU A 103 2.38 -2.92 -4.52
CA LEU A 103 1.69 -4.20 -4.45
C LEU A 103 2.17 -5.03 -3.24
N MET A 104 3.49 -5.14 -3.05
CA MET A 104 4.07 -5.84 -1.90
C MET A 104 3.65 -5.20 -0.57
N PHE A 105 3.73 -3.87 -0.47
CA PHE A 105 3.27 -3.14 0.72
C PHE A 105 1.80 -3.47 1.06
N GLY A 106 0.90 -3.41 0.08
CA GLY A 106 -0.51 -3.73 0.28
C GLY A 106 -0.75 -5.19 0.65
N GLN A 107 -0.04 -6.13 0.01
CA GLN A 107 -0.13 -7.57 0.33
C GLN A 107 0.37 -7.88 1.74
N TYR A 108 1.46 -7.25 2.17
CA TYR A 108 2.02 -7.44 3.49
C TYR A 108 1.09 -6.90 4.58
N ALA A 109 0.49 -5.72 4.37
CA ALA A 109 -0.52 -5.18 5.26
C ALA A 109 -1.77 -6.09 5.33
N ALA A 110 -2.24 -6.57 4.18
CA ALA A 110 -3.38 -7.50 4.11
C ALA A 110 -3.10 -8.82 4.85
N ARG A 111 -1.86 -9.31 4.80
CA ARG A 111 -1.46 -10.54 5.50
C ARG A 111 -1.52 -10.37 7.02
N VAL A 112 -1.04 -9.24 7.56
CA VAL A 112 -1.18 -8.93 9.00
C VAL A 112 -2.66 -8.90 9.40
N PHE A 113 -3.51 -8.23 8.61
CA PHE A 113 -4.95 -8.19 8.89
C PHE A 113 -5.61 -9.57 8.83
N HIS A 114 -5.13 -10.46 7.96
CA HIS A 114 -5.64 -11.82 7.86
C HIS A 114 -5.28 -12.64 9.10
N GLU A 115 -4.03 -12.59 9.54
CA GLU A 115 -3.54 -13.38 10.69
C GLU A 115 -4.08 -12.90 12.04
N ILE A 116 -4.50 -11.64 12.15
CA ILE A 116 -5.18 -11.12 13.35
C ILE A 116 -6.66 -11.55 13.39
N LYS A 117 -7.27 -11.81 12.24
CA LYS A 117 -8.69 -12.18 12.14
C LYS A 117 -8.92 -13.68 12.43
N GLU A 118 -7.90 -14.51 12.22
CA GLU A 118 -7.93 -15.96 12.51
C GLU A 118 -7.60 -16.25 13.98
#